data_AF-A0A7K4IL94-F1
#
_entry.id   AF-A0A7K4IL94-F1
#
_cell.length_a   1.000
_cell.length_b   1.000
_cell.length_c   1.000
_cell.angle_alpha   90.00
_cell.angle_beta   90.00
_cell.angle_gamma   90.00
#
_symmetry.space_group_name_H-M   'P 1'
#
loop_
_entity.id
_entity.type
_entity.pdbx_description
1 polymer ?
#
loop_
_entity_poly.entity_id
_entity_poly.type
_entity_poly.pdbx_seq_one_letter_code
_entity_poly.pdbx_strand_id
1 'polypeptide(L)'
;MGIKNDDVSKLKIDKDSIQAKIRDYDVLIDVKNRVILHDCADWARCIPEEKFCKHMGKLFLKVPREDSIELLKRILRERDSWEFKPY
;
A
#
# COMPACT_ATOMS: atom_id res chain seq x y z
N MET A 1 1.79 -6.61 -18.36
CA MET A 1 3.18 -6.62 -17.87
C MET A 1 3.17 -6.60 -16.34
N GLY A 2 3.81 -7.56 -15.68
CA GLY A 2 3.81 -7.68 -14.20
C GLY A 2 4.69 -6.64 -13.50
N ILE A 3 4.61 -6.59 -12.17
CA ILE A 3 5.52 -5.80 -11.31
C ILE A 3 6.62 -6.73 -10.78
N LYS A 4 7.87 -6.42 -11.12
CA LYS A 4 9.05 -7.20 -10.69
C LYS A 4 9.41 -6.89 -9.25
N ASN A 5 10.25 -7.72 -8.64
CA ASN A 5 10.73 -7.46 -7.29
C ASN A 5 11.52 -6.15 -7.20
N ASP A 6 12.34 -5.87 -8.20
CA ASP A 6 13.22 -4.70 -8.23
C ASP A 6 12.49 -3.39 -8.59
N ASP A 7 11.21 -3.50 -8.97
CA ASP A 7 10.35 -2.32 -9.17
C ASP A 7 10.02 -1.64 -7.84
N VAL A 8 10.15 -2.32 -6.69
CA VAL A 8 9.92 -1.74 -5.36
C VAL A 8 11.26 -1.26 -4.79
N SER A 9 11.35 0.04 -4.54
CA SER A 9 12.54 0.72 -4.04
C SER A 9 12.21 1.65 -2.87
N LYS A 10 13.24 2.12 -2.16
CA LYS A 10 13.10 3.04 -1.01
C LYS A 10 12.11 2.57 0.06
N LEU A 11 11.96 1.25 0.22
CA LEU A 11 11.09 0.68 1.23
C LEU A 11 11.58 1.07 2.62
N LYS A 12 10.74 1.79 3.35
CA LYS A 12 10.91 2.13 4.77
C LYS A 12 9.71 1.59 5.53
N ILE A 13 9.98 0.90 6.61
CA ILE A 13 8.97 0.31 7.48
C ILE A 13 9.27 0.83 8.87
N ASP A 14 8.33 1.59 9.39
CA ASP A 14 8.32 2.12 10.73
C ASP A 14 7.09 1.56 11.47
N LYS A 15 7.05 1.73 12.79
CA LYS A 15 5.97 1.20 13.62
C LYS A 15 4.57 1.63 13.16
N ASP A 16 4.45 2.85 12.66
CA ASP A 16 3.18 3.49 12.31
C ASP A 16 3.06 3.84 10.82
N SER A 17 4.05 3.50 9.99
CA SER A 17 4.00 3.80 8.56
C SER A 17 4.83 2.88 7.68
N ILE A 18 4.37 2.68 6.44
CA ILE A 18 5.16 2.06 5.38
C ILE A 18 5.27 3.05 4.21
N GLN A 19 6.49 3.32 3.77
CA GLN A 19 6.77 4.17 2.61
C GLN A 19 7.55 3.36 1.58
N ALA A 20 7.20 3.52 0.31
CA ALA A 20 7.93 2.89 -0.77
C ALA A 20 7.73 3.66 -2.07
N LYS A 21 8.65 3.43 -3.02
CA LYS A 21 8.47 3.85 -4.41
C LYS A 21 8.37 2.62 -5.30
N ILE A 22 7.32 2.54 -6.11
CA ILE A 22 7.09 1.44 -7.04
C ILE A 22 7.24 1.99 -8.46
N ARG A 23 8.40 1.75 -9.07
CA ARG A 23 8.86 2.47 -10.27
C ARG A 23 8.89 3.98 -10.04
N ASP A 24 7.97 4.70 -10.68
CA ASP A 24 7.83 6.14 -10.60
C ASP A 24 6.76 6.61 -9.62
N TYR A 25 6.00 5.68 -9.05
CA TYR A 25 4.85 5.96 -8.19
C TYR A 25 5.22 5.91 -6.71
N ASP A 26 4.69 6.84 -5.93
CA ASP A 26 4.88 6.92 -4.49
C ASP A 26 3.77 6.16 -3.74
N VAL A 27 4.14 5.49 -2.65
CA VAL A 27 3.21 4.82 -1.74
C VAL A 27 3.49 5.27 -0.31
N LEU A 28 2.45 5.69 0.39
CA LEU A 28 2.44 5.87 1.84
C LEU A 28 1.26 5.09 2.43
N ILE A 29 1.55 4.21 3.39
CA ILE A 29 0.56 3.62 4.27
C ILE A 29 0.78 4.24 5.64
N ASP A 30 -0.12 5.11 6.06
CA ASP A 30 -0.15 5.69 7.39
C ASP A 30 -1.07 4.86 8.28
N VAL A 31 -0.48 4.00 9.10
CA VAL A 31 -1.19 3.05 9.96
C VAL A 31 -1.87 3.77 11.13
N LYS A 32 -1.28 4.89 11.58
CA LYS A 32 -1.82 5.69 12.68
C LYS A 32 -3.10 6.40 12.27
N ASN A 33 -3.10 7.03 11.10
CA ASN A 33 -4.24 7.76 10.58
C ASN A 33 -5.17 6.91 9.70
N ARG A 34 -4.81 5.65 9.44
CA ARG A 34 -5.54 4.70 8.60
C ARG A 34 -5.73 5.21 7.17
N VAL A 35 -4.67 5.78 6.60
CA VAL A 35 -4.69 6.36 5.26
C VAL A 35 -3.73 5.62 4.35
N ILE A 36 -4.15 5.33 3.12
CA ILE A 36 -3.31 4.79 2.07
C ILE A 36 -3.26 5.78 0.91
N LEU A 37 -2.07 6.34 0.66
CA LEU A 37 -1.79 7.25 -0.45
C LEU A 37 -1.02 6.51 -1.54
N HIS A 38 -1.46 6.71 -2.78
CA HIS A 38 -0.76 6.23 -3.96
C HIS A 38 -1.16 7.03 -5.20
N ASP A 39 -0.29 7.13 -6.20
CA ASP A 39 -0.46 7.99 -7.37
C ASP A 39 -0.42 7.24 -8.71
N CYS A 40 -0.46 5.90 -8.71
CA CYS A 40 -0.51 5.19 -9.99
C CYS A 40 -1.85 5.37 -10.73
N ALA A 41 -1.81 5.29 -12.06
CA ALA A 41 -2.99 5.47 -12.90
C ALA A 41 -4.14 4.50 -12.61
N ASP A 42 -3.85 3.30 -12.07
CA ASP A 42 -4.87 2.33 -11.68
C ASP A 42 -5.53 2.70 -10.34
N TRP A 43 -4.89 3.54 -9.51
CA TRP A 43 -5.32 3.80 -8.13
C TRP A 43 -6.66 4.53 -8.04
N ALA A 44 -6.89 5.53 -8.89
CA ALA A 44 -8.16 6.26 -8.93
C ALA A 44 -9.37 5.33 -9.18
N ARG A 45 -9.17 4.22 -9.90
CA ARG A 45 -10.20 3.20 -10.13
C ARG A 45 -10.35 2.24 -8.96
N CYS A 46 -9.30 2.04 -8.18
CA CYS A 46 -9.29 1.16 -7.02
C CYS A 46 -9.91 1.81 -5.77
N ILE A 47 -9.80 3.13 -5.62
CA ILE A 47 -10.31 3.88 -4.44
C ILE A 47 -11.80 3.61 -4.17
N PRO A 48 -12.74 3.75 -5.14
CA PRO A 48 -14.18 3.59 -4.87
C PRO A 48 -14.58 2.19 -4.43
N GLU A 49 -13.78 1.18 -4.79
CA GLU A 49 -14.02 -0.22 -4.43
C GLU A 49 -13.16 -0.68 -3.24
N GLU A 50 -12.33 0.22 -2.69
CA GLU A 50 -11.33 -0.07 -1.64
C GLU A 50 -10.44 -1.26 -1.99
N LYS A 51 -10.11 -1.38 -3.27
CA LYS A 51 -9.28 -2.47 -3.79
C LYS A 51 -7.82 -2.06 -3.80
N PHE A 52 -6.94 -3.06 -3.81
CA PHE A 52 -5.53 -2.85 -4.04
C PHE A 52 -5.21 -3.02 -5.52
N CYS A 53 -4.49 -2.06 -6.10
CA CYS A 53 -3.90 -2.23 -7.41
C CYS A 53 -2.76 -3.25 -7.37
N LYS A 54 -2.28 -3.67 -8.55
CA LYS A 54 -1.15 -4.60 -8.68
C LYS A 54 0.14 -4.12 -7.98
N HIS A 55 0.34 -2.81 -7.85
CA HIS A 55 1.50 -2.24 -7.17
C HIS A 55 1.41 -2.47 -5.66
N MET A 56 0.27 -2.16 -5.03
CA MET A 56 0.03 -2.43 -3.61
C MET A 56 0.18 -3.93 -3.30
N GLY A 57 -0.39 -4.80 -4.14
CA GLY A 57 -0.19 -6.24 -4.01
C GLY A 57 1.28 -6.64 -4.02
N LYS A 58 2.10 -6.02 -4.88
CA LYS A 58 3.53 -6.27 -4.92
C LYS A 58 4.27 -5.75 -3.69
N LEU A 59 3.90 -4.57 -3.20
CA LEU A 59 4.47 -3.99 -1.97
C LEU A 59 4.28 -4.94 -0.79
N PHE A 60 3.06 -5.45 -0.59
CA PHE A 60 2.76 -6.40 0.49
C PHE A 60 3.56 -7.70 0.40
N LEU A 61 3.98 -8.12 -0.79
CA LEU A 61 4.88 -9.27 -0.98
C LEU A 61 6.36 -8.94 -0.71
N LYS A 62 6.72 -7.66 -0.64
CA LYS A 62 8.09 -7.18 -0.36
C LYS A 62 8.30 -6.77 1.10
N VAL A 63 7.25 -6.28 1.75
CA VAL A 63 7.21 -6.07 3.21
C VAL A 63 7.43 -7.42 3.91
N PRO A 64 8.14 -7.48 5.06
CA PRO A 64 8.28 -8.70 5.84
C PRO A 64 6.91 -9.35 6.08
N ARG A 65 6.88 -10.67 5.94
CA ARG A 65 5.61 -11.42 5.89
C ARG A 65 4.72 -11.16 7.10
N GLU A 66 5.31 -11.05 8.29
CA GLU A 66 4.58 -10.84 9.54
C GLU A 66 3.92 -9.46 9.57
N ASP A 67 4.69 -8.40 9.31
CA ASP A 67 4.19 -7.02 9.22
C ASP A 67 3.09 -6.88 8.16
N SER A 68 3.28 -7.49 7.00
CA SER A 68 2.31 -7.49 5.90
C SER A 68 1.00 -8.16 6.29
N ILE A 69 1.07 -9.33 6.94
CA ILE A 69 -0.12 -10.05 7.42
C ILE A 69 -0.84 -9.26 8.52
N GLU A 70 -0.10 -8.67 9.47
CA GLU A 70 -0.69 -7.89 10.55
C GLU A 70 -1.43 -6.66 10.02
N LEU A 71 -0.78 -5.91 9.12
CA LEU A 71 -1.36 -4.74 8.48
C LEU A 71 -2.61 -5.10 7.67
N LEU A 72 -2.54 -6.12 6.81
CA LEU A 72 -3.69 -6.54 6.00
C LEU A 72 -4.86 -7.02 6.86
N LYS A 73 -4.60 -7.76 7.95
CA LYS A 73 -5.63 -8.15 8.92
C LYS A 73 -6.24 -6.93 9.61
N ARG A 74 -5.44 -5.90 9.90
CA ARG A 74 -5.92 -4.66 10.50
C ARG A 74 -6.80 -3.88 9.53
N ILE A 75 -6.37 -3.71 8.28
CA ILE A 75 -7.17 -3.08 7.21
C ILE A 75 -8.51 -3.80 7.04
N LEU A 76 -8.50 -5.14 7.01
CA LEU A 76 -9.75 -5.92 6.88
C LEU A 76 -10.68 -5.77 8.08
N ARG A 77 -10.15 -5.75 9.31
CA ARG A 77 -10.95 -5.59 10.53
C ARG A 77 -11.53 -4.19 10.68
N GLU A 78 -10.80 -3.19 10.22
CA GLU A 78 -11.12 -1.77 10.40
C GLU A 78 -11.56 -1.13 9.07
N ARG A 79 -12.02 -1.92 8.10
CA ARG A 79 -12.18 -1.53 6.69
C ARG A 79 -12.82 -0.17 6.48
N ASP A 80 -14.00 0.05 7.08
CA ASP A 80 -14.78 1.28 6.91
C ASP A 80 -14.12 2.54 7.51
N SER A 81 -13.02 2.38 8.25
CA SER A 81 -12.24 3.47 8.82
C SER A 81 -10.94 3.74 8.08
N TRP A 82 -10.63 2.98 7.03
CA TRP A 82 -9.47 3.22 6.19
C TRP A 82 -9.83 4.12 5.02
N GLU A 83 -9.01 5.13 4.77
CA GLU A 83 -9.19 6.04 3.66
C GLU A 83 -8.17 5.76 2.55
N PHE A 84 -8.66 5.56 1.34
CA PHE A 84 -7.84 5.39 0.14
C PHE A 84 -7.86 6.71 -0.63
N LYS A 85 -6.69 7.32 -0.80
CA LYS A 85 -6.56 8.67 -1.37
C LYS A 85 -5.47 8.71 -2.44
N PRO A 86 -5.61 9.58 -3.46
CA PRO A 86 -4.48 9.92 -4.31
C PRO A 86 -3.39 10.61 -3.50
N TYR A 87 -2.15 10.55 -3.98
CA TYR A 87 -1.06 11.38 -3.47
C TYR A 87 -1.23 12.84 -3.88
#